data_AF-A0A2V8BVP2-F1
#
_entry.id   AF-A0A2V8BVP2-F1
#
_cell.length_a   1.000
_cell.length_b   1.000
_cell.length_c   1.000
_cell.angle_alpha   90.00
_cell.angle_beta   90.00
_cell.angle_gamma   90.00
#
_symmetry.space_group_name_H-M   'P 1'
#
loop_
_entity.id
_entity.type
_entity.pdbx_description
1 polymer ?
#
loop_
_entity_poly.entity_id
_entity_poly.type
_entity_poly.pdbx_seq_one_letter_code
_entity_poly.pdbx_strand_id
1 'polypeptide(L)'
;MVQLVPRAARPLTAQQIAQQVRPQLLRYPGFRGFIGLPPSLQIGGRMGNQNFSIMMQAMNTDDLYQWAPVLQQAIEREVGEVQDVSTDMEMKSPRINLVIDRDKTAAVGLNATIIQNSLYDALGPKWSSTIYGDTAQYRVLIEL
;
A
#
# COMPACT_ATOMS: atom_id res chain seq x y z
N MET A 1 -11.25 -13.57 -1.34
CA MET A 1 -11.81 -14.27 -0.16
C MET A 1 -11.57 -15.76 -0.32
N VAL A 2 -11.15 -16.45 0.73
CA VAL A 2 -10.97 -17.91 0.71
C VAL A 2 -12.21 -18.55 1.32
N GLN A 3 -12.88 -19.44 0.58
CA GLN A 3 -14.04 -20.18 1.07
C GLN A 3 -13.59 -21.52 1.62
N LEU A 4 -13.95 -21.80 2.88
CA LEU A 4 -13.65 -23.05 3.56
C LEU A 4 -14.76 -24.07 3.29
N VAL A 5 -14.40 -25.36 3.28
CA VAL A 5 -15.39 -26.46 3.28
C VAL A 5 -16.35 -26.34 4.48
N PRO A 6 -17.60 -26.86 4.35
CA PRO A 6 -18.61 -26.76 5.40
C PRO A 6 -18.12 -27.23 6.77
N ARG A 7 -18.60 -26.59 7.85
CA ARG A 7 -18.11 -26.89 9.22
C ARG A 7 -18.25 -28.37 9.60
N ALA A 8 -19.30 -29.04 9.14
CA ALA A 8 -19.53 -30.47 9.39
C ALA A 8 -18.52 -31.40 8.69
N ALA A 9 -17.91 -30.95 7.59
CA ALA A 9 -16.95 -31.73 6.82
C ALA A 9 -15.49 -31.45 7.21
N ARG A 10 -15.24 -30.61 8.22
CA ARG A 10 -13.89 -30.29 8.71
C ARG A 10 -13.72 -30.62 10.20
N PRO A 11 -12.63 -31.30 10.59
CA PRO A 11 -12.32 -31.51 12.01
C PRO A 11 -11.93 -30.18 12.68
N LEU A 12 -11.10 -29.38 12.00
CA LEU A 12 -10.52 -28.15 12.53
C LEU A 12 -11.48 -26.95 12.46
N THR A 13 -11.38 -26.04 13.44
CA THR A 13 -12.07 -24.75 13.40
C THR A 13 -11.42 -23.81 12.38
N ALA A 14 -12.14 -22.76 11.96
CA ALA A 14 -11.57 -21.76 11.06
C ALA A 14 -10.34 -21.05 11.68
N GLN A 15 -10.32 -20.87 13.00
CA GLN A 15 -9.17 -20.34 13.75
C GLN A 15 -7.95 -21.27 13.69
N GLN A 16 -8.15 -22.58 13.87
CA GLN A 16 -7.06 -23.55 13.78
C GLN A 16 -6.50 -23.64 12.35
N ILE A 17 -7.37 -23.58 11.33
CA ILE A 17 -6.93 -23.54 9.93
C ILE A 17 -6.12 -22.26 9.66
N ALA A 18 -6.59 -21.11 10.14
CA ALA A 18 -5.85 -19.85 10.01
C ALA A 18 -4.45 -19.95 10.66
N GLN A 19 -4.35 -20.51 11.87
CA GLN A 19 -3.06 -20.71 12.53
C GLN A 19 -2.12 -21.66 11.78
N GLN A 20 -2.63 -22.70 11.11
CA GLN A 20 -1.82 -23.61 10.30
C GLN A 20 -1.31 -22.98 8.99
N VAL A 21 -2.10 -22.10 8.37
CA VAL A 21 -1.76 -21.47 7.09
C VAL A 21 -0.79 -20.30 7.28
N ARG A 22 -0.88 -19.57 8.40
CA ARG A 22 0.03 -18.45 8.73
C ARG A 22 1.52 -18.75 8.52
N PRO A 23 2.13 -19.80 9.10
CA PRO A 23 3.55 -20.09 8.90
C PRO A 23 3.88 -20.44 7.44
N GLN A 24 2.92 -20.97 6.68
CA GLN A 24 3.11 -21.29 5.26
C GLN A 24 3.18 -20.02 4.40
N LEU A 25 2.47 -18.95 4.78
CA LEU A 25 2.56 -17.64 4.13
C LEU A 25 3.88 -16.92 4.46
N LEU A 26 4.35 -17.05 5.71
CA LEU A 26 5.61 -16.44 6.16
C LEU A 26 6.86 -17.04 5.52
N ARG A 27 6.73 -18.17 4.81
CA ARG A 27 7.85 -18.82 4.10
C ARG A 27 8.32 -18.03 2.88
N TYR A 28 7.49 -17.13 2.32
CA TYR A 28 7.83 -16.37 1.12
C TYR A 28 8.50 -15.03 1.49
N PRO A 29 9.82 -14.88 1.32
CA PRO A 29 10.49 -13.60 1.59
C PRO A 29 9.94 -12.52 0.66
N GLY A 30 9.69 -11.32 1.21
CA GLY A 30 9.13 -10.19 0.46
C GLY A 30 7.60 -10.14 0.38
N PHE A 31 6.89 -11.20 0.79
CA PHE A 31 5.44 -11.23 0.86
C PHE A 31 4.97 -11.33 2.31
N ARG A 32 4.21 -10.34 2.79
CA ARG A 32 3.59 -10.38 4.13
C ARG A 32 2.09 -10.58 3.95
N GLY A 33 1.65 -11.84 4.04
CA GLY A 33 0.23 -12.20 4.01
C GLY A 33 -0.37 -12.20 5.41
N PHE A 34 -1.56 -11.64 5.56
CA PHE A 34 -2.30 -11.61 6.82
C PHE A 34 -3.57 -12.47 6.71
N ILE A 35 -3.90 -13.22 7.76
CA ILE A 35 -5.10 -14.07 7.79
C ILE A 35 -6.07 -13.50 8.81
N GLY A 36 -7.10 -12.81 8.31
CA GLY A 36 -8.25 -12.37 9.10
C GLY A 36 -9.42 -13.33 8.96
N LEU A 37 -10.06 -13.66 10.08
CA LEU A 37 -11.38 -14.29 10.06
C LEU A 37 -12.43 -13.17 10.01
N PRO A 38 -13.35 -13.16 9.04
CA PRO A 38 -14.41 -12.18 9.03
C PRO A 38 -15.27 -12.35 10.30
N PRO A 39 -15.61 -11.26 11.01
CA PRO A 39 -16.46 -11.35 12.20
C PRO A 39 -17.87 -11.83 11.79
N SER A 40 -18.54 -12.56 12.69
CA SER A 40 -19.91 -13.05 12.48
C SER A 40 -20.94 -11.92 12.39
N LEU A 41 -20.64 -10.77 12.99
CA LEU A 41 -21.40 -9.53 12.91
C LEU A 41 -20.42 -8.37 12.70
N GLN A 42 -20.51 -7.69 11.55
CA GLN A 42 -19.82 -6.41 11.34
C GLN A 42 -20.69 -5.28 11.89
N ILE A 43 -20.43 -4.85 13.12
CA ILE A 43 -21.09 -3.69 13.73
C ILE A 43 -20.12 -2.51 13.61
N GLY A 44 -20.34 -1.65 12.60
CA GLY A 44 -19.54 -0.44 12.36
C GLY A 44 -19.15 -0.23 10.89
N GLY A 45 -19.07 1.03 10.47
CA GLY A 45 -18.83 1.44 9.08
C GLY A 45 -17.36 1.56 8.63
N ARG A 46 -16.40 1.09 9.43
CA ARG A 46 -14.98 1.10 9.04
C ARG A 46 -14.63 -0.22 8.36
N MET A 47 -14.53 -0.20 7.03
CA MET A 47 -13.88 -1.25 6.25
C MET A 47 -12.40 -1.29 6.64
N GLY A 48 -12.03 -2.24 7.49
CA GLY A 48 -10.64 -2.53 7.83
C GLY A 48 -10.53 -3.99 8.25
N ASN A 49 -9.58 -4.73 7.66
CA ASN A 49 -9.33 -6.14 7.99
C ASN A 49 -8.60 -6.30 9.34
N GLN A 50 -8.68 -5.29 10.23
CA GLN A 50 -7.92 -5.22 11.47
C GLN A 50 -8.87 -4.98 12.63
N ASN A 51 -8.68 -5.75 13.70
CA ASN A 51 -9.49 -5.63 14.91
C ASN A 51 -9.15 -4.37 15.72
N PHE A 52 -7.93 -3.83 15.53
CA PHE A 52 -7.43 -2.65 16.22
C PHE A 52 -6.64 -1.78 15.25
N SER A 53 -6.80 -0.46 15.37
CA SER A 53 -6.05 0.53 14.58
C SER A 53 -5.54 1.63 15.49
N ILE A 54 -4.25 1.95 15.41
CA ILE A 54 -3.62 3.06 16.13
C ILE A 54 -3.24 4.12 15.11
N MET A 55 -3.56 5.38 15.39
CA MET A 55 -3.16 6.52 14.56
C MET A 55 -2.08 7.31 15.30
N MET A 56 -0.93 7.48 14.66
CA MET A 56 0.15 8.36 15.13
C MET A 56 0.05 9.71 14.45
N GLN A 57 0.27 10.78 15.22
CA GLN A 57 0.29 12.15 14.72
C GLN A 57 1.55 12.85 15.23
N ALA A 58 2.24 13.56 14.34
CA ALA A 58 3.32 14.46 14.70
C ALA A 58 3.33 15.68 13.77
N MET A 59 4.03 16.73 14.19
CA MET A 59 4.19 17.95 13.37
C MET A 59 5.27 17.78 12.29
N ASN A 60 6.24 16.89 12.51
CA ASN A 60 7.28 16.55 11.54
C ASN A 60 7.08 15.12 11.01
N THR A 61 7.25 14.96 9.70
CA THR A 61 7.14 13.64 9.05
C THR A 61 8.35 12.75 9.39
N ASP A 62 9.53 13.34 9.58
CA ASP A 62 10.74 12.57 9.95
C ASP A 62 10.58 11.90 11.32
N ASP A 63 9.90 12.57 12.27
CA ASP A 63 9.60 12.01 13.58
C ASP A 63 8.66 10.81 13.46
N LEU A 64 7.65 10.87 12.60
CA LEU A 64 6.77 9.73 12.32
C LEU A 64 7.57 8.56 11.75
N TYR A 65 8.48 8.83 10.82
CA TYR A 65 9.34 7.81 10.21
C TYR A 65 10.31 7.16 11.19
N GLN A 66 10.77 7.90 12.19
CA GLN A 66 11.62 7.37 13.24
C GLN A 66 10.82 6.52 14.25
N TRP A 67 9.67 7.00 14.70
CA TRP A 67 8.95 6.40 15.82
C TRP A 67 7.94 5.32 15.44
N ALA A 68 7.36 5.35 14.24
CA ALA A 68 6.39 4.34 13.83
C ALA A 68 6.97 2.91 13.78
N PRO A 69 8.19 2.67 13.27
CA PRO A 69 8.80 1.33 13.33
C PRO A 69 9.10 0.89 14.77
N VAL A 70 9.47 1.83 15.65
CA VAL A 70 9.73 1.55 17.06
C VAL A 70 8.46 1.10 17.76
N LEU A 71 7.36 1.82 17.56
CA LEU A 71 6.06 1.45 18.11
C LEU A 71 5.57 0.10 17.56
N GLN A 72 5.70 -0.12 16.25
CA GLN A 72 5.36 -1.41 15.64
C GLN A 72 6.14 -2.55 16.30
N GLN A 73 7.45 -2.42 16.46
CA GLN A 73 8.28 -3.44 17.09
C GLN A 73 7.95 -3.63 18.57
N ALA A 74 7.62 -2.56 19.29
CA ALA A 74 7.18 -2.64 20.68
C ALA A 74 5.87 -3.43 20.78
N ILE A 75 4.88 -3.15 19.92
CA ILE A 75 3.61 -3.90 19.90
C ILE A 75 3.86 -5.36 19.53
N GLU A 76 4.66 -5.64 18.50
CA GLU A 76 5.00 -7.00 18.08
C GLU A 76 5.70 -7.81 19.18
N ARG A 77 6.48 -7.16 20.06
CA ARG A 77 7.25 -7.84 21.12
C ARG A 77 6.55 -7.91 22.46
N GLU A 78 5.89 -6.83 22.88
CA GLU A 78 5.34 -6.68 24.23
C GLU A 78 3.88 -7.11 24.32
N VAL A 79 3.14 -7.04 23.21
CA VAL A 79 1.71 -7.40 23.17
C VAL A 79 1.54 -8.72 22.43
N GLY A 80 1.92 -9.83 23.07
CA GLY A 80 1.86 -11.17 22.48
C GLY A 80 0.46 -11.65 22.06
N GLU A 81 -0.60 -10.97 22.51
CA GLU A 81 -1.99 -11.21 22.08
C GLU A 81 -2.30 -10.59 20.72
N VAL A 82 -1.56 -9.56 20.31
CA VAL A 82 -1.73 -8.90 19.01
C VAL A 82 -0.89 -9.63 17.97
N GLN A 83 -1.56 -10.06 16.92
CA GLN A 83 -0.96 -10.78 15.81
C GLN A 83 -1.10 -9.93 14.54
N ASP A 84 -0.24 -10.18 13.56
CA ASP A 84 -0.36 -9.57 12.23
C ASP A 84 -0.22 -8.03 12.23
N VAL A 85 0.69 -7.48 13.06
CA VAL A 85 0.96 -6.04 13.12
C VAL A 85 1.47 -5.53 11.77
N SER A 86 0.83 -4.49 11.27
CA SER A 86 1.18 -3.85 10.00
C SER A 86 1.15 -2.34 10.13
N THR A 87 1.97 -1.68 9.31
CA THR A 87 1.91 -0.23 9.11
C THR A 87 1.47 0.05 7.67
N ASP A 88 0.65 1.07 7.50
CA ASP A 88 0.24 1.66 6.22
C ASP A 88 1.26 2.66 5.68
N MET A 89 2.41 2.80 6.36
CA MET A 89 3.44 3.74 5.95
C MET A 89 4.13 3.28 4.66
N GLU A 90 3.86 3.98 3.55
CA GLU A 90 4.45 3.73 2.23
C GLU A 90 5.92 4.23 2.13
N MET A 91 6.77 3.88 3.10
CA MET A 91 8.17 4.34 3.15
C MET A 91 9.06 3.73 2.04
N LYS A 92 8.67 2.60 1.46
CA LYS A 92 9.59 1.75 0.68
C LYS A 92 9.54 1.95 -0.83
N SER A 93 8.71 2.87 -1.31
CA SER A 93 8.66 3.19 -2.73
C SER A 93 9.87 4.07 -3.09
N PRO A 94 10.80 3.60 -3.95
CA PRO A 94 11.92 4.42 -4.39
C PRO A 94 11.39 5.69 -5.06
N ARG A 95 11.93 6.85 -4.67
CA ARG A 95 11.59 8.14 -5.28
C ARG A 95 12.84 8.76 -5.87
N ILE A 96 12.69 9.36 -7.04
CA ILE A 96 13.74 10.17 -7.67
C ILE A 96 13.37 11.63 -7.40
N ASN A 97 14.23 12.35 -6.68
CA ASN A 97 14.05 13.78 -6.45
C ASN A 97 14.85 14.58 -7.48
N LEU A 98 14.16 15.33 -8.33
CA LEU A 98 14.80 16.20 -9.32
C LEU A 98 14.90 17.62 -8.77
N VAL A 99 16.13 18.09 -8.55
CA VAL A 99 16.42 19.47 -8.13
C VAL A 99 16.91 20.26 -9.34
N ILE A 100 16.13 21.26 -9.76
CA ILE A 100 16.47 22.12 -10.90
C ILE A 100 17.29 23.32 -10.40
N ASP A 101 18.52 23.43 -10.88
CA ASP A 101 19.35 24.62 -10.71
C ASP A 101 18.85 25.71 -11.66
N ARG A 102 18.05 26.65 -11.14
CA ARG A 102 17.40 27.69 -11.94
C ARG A 102 18.40 28.62 -12.62
N ASP A 103 19.52 28.93 -11.98
CA ASP A 103 20.52 29.86 -12.50
C ASP A 103 21.22 29.26 -13.72
N LYS A 104 21.64 27.99 -13.63
CA LYS A 104 22.22 27.28 -14.77
C LYS A 104 21.21 27.05 -15.89
N THR A 105 19.97 26.76 -15.54
CA THR A 105 18.88 26.54 -16.52
C THR A 105 18.58 27.81 -17.31
N ALA A 106 18.55 28.96 -16.64
CA ALA A 106 18.38 30.26 -17.30
C ALA A 106 19.56 30.63 -18.21
N ALA A 107 20.80 30.28 -17.80
CA ALA A 107 22.00 30.53 -18.60
C ALA A 107 22.00 29.82 -19.96
N VAL A 108 21.30 28.67 -20.07
CA VAL A 108 21.12 27.93 -21.33
C VAL A 108 19.79 28.21 -22.02
N GLY A 109 19.04 29.23 -21.58
CA GLY A 109 17.76 29.62 -22.17
C GLY A 109 16.61 28.64 -21.92
N LEU A 110 16.77 27.70 -20.99
CA LEU A 110 15.72 26.76 -20.61
C LEU A 110 14.87 27.34 -19.47
N ASN A 111 13.63 26.86 -19.37
CA ASN A 111 12.72 27.18 -18.28
C ASN A 111 12.30 25.88 -17.58
N ALA A 112 12.01 25.95 -16.28
CA ALA A 112 11.46 24.85 -15.49
C ALA A 112 10.22 24.22 -16.16
N THR A 113 9.36 25.01 -16.81
CA THR A 113 8.19 24.49 -17.55
C THR A 113 8.59 23.55 -18.68
N ILE A 114 9.66 23.87 -19.42
CA ILE A 114 10.13 23.04 -20.54
C ILE A 114 10.68 21.71 -20.00
N ILE A 115 11.44 21.76 -18.92
CA ILE A 115 11.99 20.57 -18.26
C ILE A 115 10.86 19.68 -17.73
N GLN A 116 9.88 20.27 -17.04
CA GLN A 116 8.72 19.54 -16.51
C GLN A 116 7.91 18.87 -17.62
N ASN A 117 7.59 19.60 -18.70
CA ASN A 117 6.84 19.05 -19.82
C ASN A 117 7.61 17.92 -20.52
N SER A 118 8.92 18.08 -20.71
CA SER A 118 9.77 17.05 -21.34
C SER A 118 9.82 15.78 -20.49
N LEU A 119 9.95 15.91 -19.17
CA LEU A 119 9.93 14.76 -18.25
C LEU A 119 8.56 14.09 -18.20
N TYR A 120 7.48 14.89 -18.21
CA TYR A 120 6.13 14.35 -18.23
C TYR A 120 5.81 13.63 -19.55
N ASP A 121 6.29 14.14 -20.68
CA ASP A 121 6.13 13.48 -21.98
C ASP A 121 6.94 12.17 -22.06
N ALA A 122 8.08 12.08 -21.38
CA ALA A 122 8.95 10.90 -21.41
C ALA A 122 8.58 9.80 -20.39
N LEU A 123 8.09 10.18 -19.21
CA LEU A 123 7.88 9.26 -18.08
C LEU A 123 6.42 9.24 -17.59
N GLY A 124 5.58 10.14 -18.08
CA GLY A 124 4.18 10.26 -17.70
C GLY A 124 3.24 9.53 -18.66
N PRO A 125 2.12 8.99 -18.17
CA PRO A 125 1.10 8.42 -19.04
C PRO A 125 0.43 9.53 -19.86
N LYS A 126 0.71 9.59 -21.16
CA LYS A 126 0.13 10.59 -22.05
C LYS A 126 -1.15 10.07 -22.70
N TRP A 127 -2.28 10.50 -22.17
CA TRP A 127 -3.60 10.20 -22.76
C TRP A 127 -3.84 11.12 -23.96
N SER A 128 -3.83 10.57 -25.17
CA SER A 128 -3.95 11.38 -26.39
C SER A 128 -5.39 11.59 -26.85
N SER A 129 -6.28 10.63 -26.63
CA SER A 129 -7.68 10.72 -27.03
C SER A 129 -8.53 9.68 -26.30
N THR A 130 -9.84 9.83 -26.38
CA THR A 130 -10.82 8.83 -25.95
C THR A 130 -11.60 8.37 -27.17
N ILE A 131 -11.58 7.08 -27.46
CA ILE A 131 -12.41 6.45 -28.49
C ILE A 131 -13.76 6.15 -27.85
N TYR A 132 -14.82 6.78 -28.35
CA TYR A 132 -16.19 6.53 -27.93
C TYR A 132 -16.82 5.45 -28.80
N GLY A 133 -17.07 4.28 -28.22
CA GLY A 133 -17.91 3.24 -28.79
C GLY A 133 -19.36 3.37 -28.29
N ASP A 134 -20.26 2.61 -28.90
CA ASP A 134 -21.71 2.70 -28.67
C ASP A 134 -22.13 2.33 -27.23
N THR A 135 -21.35 1.48 -26.56
CA THR A 135 -21.61 1.01 -25.18
C THR A 135 -20.43 1.22 -24.22
N ALA A 136 -19.27 1.67 -24.72
CA ALA A 136 -18.05 1.80 -23.92
C ALA A 136 -17.12 2.90 -24.45
N GLN A 137 -16.34 3.48 -23.55
CA GLN A 137 -15.30 4.46 -23.89
C GLN A 137 -13.91 3.91 -23.57
N TYR A 138 -12.96 4.14 -24.47
CA TYR A 138 -11.59 3.64 -24.35
C TYR A 138 -10.61 4.82 -24.38
N ARG A 139 -9.79 4.96 -23.33
CA ARG A 139 -8.74 6.00 -23.31
C ARG A 139 -7.49 5.47 -23.99
N VAL A 140 -6.98 6.23 -24.95
CA VAL A 140 -5.76 5.88 -25.70
C VAL A 140 -4.56 6.43 -24.95
N LEU A 141 -3.70 5.53 -24.48
CA LEU A 141 -2.41 5.84 -23.86
C LEU A 141 -1.32 5.79 -24.94
N ILE A 142 -0.49 6.82 -24.99
CA ILE A 142 0.75 6.81 -25.76
C ILE A 142 1.90 6.60 -24.77
N GLU A 143 2.74 5.62 -25.03
CA GLU A 143 3.95 5.28 -24.28
C GLU A 143 5.14 5.29 -25.26
N LEU A 144 6.34 5.64 -24.77
CA LEU A 144 7.58 5.75 -25.54
C LEU A 144 8.37 4.44 -25.52
#